data_AF-A0A8K1SY09-F1
#
_entry.id   AF-A0A8K1SY09-F1
#
_cell.length_a   1.000
_cell.length_b   1.000
_cell.length_c   1.000
_cell.angle_alpha   90.00
_cell.angle_beta   90.00
_cell.angle_gamma   90.00
#
_symmetry.space_group_name_H-M   'P 1'
#
loop_
_entity.id
_entity.type
_entity.pdbx_description
1 polymer ?
#
loop_
_entity_poly.entity_id
_entity_poly.type
_entity_poly.pdbx_seq_one_letter_code
_entity_poly.pdbx_strand_id
1 'polypeptide(L)'
;MLVLLYSIFVFLCLFFVIGFFTSGLFNKNENVVGSWSSPYECGFCSNSLSFNCFSFTYFSLLVFFVVFDLEISLLLNLPEQGILYNNFFYYFSFLLILVFGFISEIIIGYVRWGY
;
A
#
# COMPACT_ATOMS: atom_id res chain seq x y z
N MET A 1 -15.84 7.53 32.04
CA MET A 1 -14.92 8.69 32.11
C MET A 1 -13.52 8.30 32.61
N LEU A 2 -13.38 7.61 33.76
CA LEU A 2 -12.08 7.17 34.29
C LEU A 2 -11.31 6.21 33.36
N VAL A 3 -12.00 5.28 32.68
CA VAL A 3 -11.38 4.37 31.70
C VAL A 3 -10.79 5.13 30.51
N LEU A 4 -11.46 6.19 30.05
CA LEU A 4 -10.95 7.05 28.98
C LEU A 4 -9.73 7.88 29.43
N LEU A 5 -9.74 8.38 30.68
CA LEU A 5 -8.57 9.07 31.23
C LEU A 5 -7.37 8.15 31.37
N TYR A 6 -7.58 6.89 31.79
CA TYR A 6 -6.53 5.89 31.88
C TYR A 6 -5.96 5.52 30.51
N SER A 7 -6.81 5.32 29.49
CA SER A 7 -6.33 5.00 28.14
C SER A 7 -5.53 6.15 27.52
N ILE A 8 -5.95 7.40 27.74
CA ILE A 8 -5.21 8.59 27.28
C ILE A 8 -3.84 8.70 27.98
N PHE A 9 -3.78 8.41 29.29
CA PHE A 9 -2.52 8.44 30.03
C PHE A 9 -1.54 7.39 29.53
N VAL A 10 -2.00 6.15 29.33
CA VAL A 10 -1.16 5.07 28.77
C VAL A 10 -0.65 5.44 27.38
N PHE A 11 -1.49 6.01 26.53
CA PHE A 11 -1.09 6.46 25.19
C PHE A 11 -0.01 7.56 25.24
N LEU A 12 -0.18 8.55 26.11
CA LEU A 12 0.81 9.62 26.29
C LEU A 12 2.15 9.07 26.79
N CYS A 13 2.13 8.17 27.79
CA CYS A 13 3.35 7.53 28.27
C CYS A 13 4.09 6.77 27.16
N LEU A 14 3.37 5.99 26.34
CA LEU A 14 3.97 5.28 25.22
C LEU A 14 4.56 6.23 24.18
N PHE A 15 3.84 7.31 23.84
CA PHE A 15 4.33 8.32 22.90
C PHE A 15 5.65 8.97 23.36
N PHE A 16 5.74 9.34 24.64
CA PHE A 16 6.96 9.92 25.20
C PHE A 16 8.13 8.92 25.21
N VAL A 17 7.88 7.66 25.60
CA VAL A 17 8.93 6.63 25.60
C VAL A 17 9.46 6.39 24.19
N ILE A 18 8.57 6.19 23.22
CA ILE A 18 8.95 5.95 21.82
C ILE A 18 9.66 7.17 21.23
N GLY A 19 9.15 8.38 21.45
CA GLY A 19 9.76 9.62 20.97
C GLY A 19 11.14 9.87 21.58
N PHE A 20 11.34 9.51 22.84
CA PHE A 20 12.65 9.64 23.50
C PHE A 20 13.68 8.68 22.90
N PHE A 21 13.33 7.40 22.72
CA PHE A 21 14.25 6.40 22.15
C PHE A 21 14.53 6.60 20.66
N THR A 22 13.58 7.17 19.91
CA THR A 22 13.79 7.51 18.49
C THR A 22 14.44 8.88 18.30
N SER A 23 14.60 9.67 19.37
CA SER A 23 15.26 10.96 19.27
C SER A 23 16.74 10.80 18.90
N GLY A 24 17.20 11.58 17.93
CA GLY A 24 18.61 11.66 17.54
C GLY A 24 19.51 12.30 18.61
N LEU A 25 19.01 12.55 19.82
CA LEU A 25 19.76 13.13 20.94
C LEU A 25 20.89 12.21 21.40
N PHE A 26 20.69 10.89 21.35
CA PHE A 26 21.73 9.90 21.66
C PHE A 26 22.63 9.55 20.47
N ASN A 27 22.27 9.98 19.26
CA ASN A 27 22.98 9.65 18.03
C ASN A 27 23.34 10.91 17.24
N LYS A 28 23.95 11.88 17.93
CA LYS A 28 24.53 13.04 17.25
C LYS A 28 25.94 13.28 17.76
N ASN A 29 26.89 12.54 17.19
CA ASN A 29 28.27 12.95 17.32
C ASN A 29 29.16 12.48 16.16
N GLU A 30 28.76 12.73 14.92
CA GLU A 30 29.67 12.58 13.78
C GLU A 30 29.43 13.71 12.79
N ASN A 31 30.50 14.43 12.42
CA ASN A 31 30.50 15.31 11.27
C ASN A 31 30.04 14.47 10.09
N VAL A 32 28.94 14.85 9.44
CA VAL A 32 28.41 14.13 8.28
C VAL A 32 29.49 14.13 7.20
N VAL A 33 30.27 13.07 7.14
CA VAL A 33 31.30 12.91 6.12
C VAL A 33 30.54 12.71 4.81
N GLY A 34 30.82 13.57 3.82
CA GLY A 34 30.01 13.71 2.60
C GLY A 34 29.67 12.40 1.87
N SER A 35 30.51 11.37 2.01
CA SER A 35 30.32 10.03 1.46
C SER A 35 29.16 9.24 2.07
N TRP A 36 28.77 9.52 3.30
CA TRP A 36 27.62 8.90 3.95
C TRP A 36 26.32 9.66 3.66
N SER A 37 26.43 10.91 3.20
CA SER A 37 25.29 11.75 2.78
C SER A 37 25.05 11.77 1.28
N SER A 38 25.91 11.13 0.47
CA SER A 38 25.74 11.01 -0.97
C SER A 38 24.95 9.74 -1.34
N PRO A 39 24.19 9.74 -2.45
CA PRO A 39 23.54 8.52 -2.94
C PRO A 39 24.57 7.42 -3.22
N TYR A 40 24.16 6.16 -3.08
CA TYR A 40 25.02 5.02 -3.35
C TYR A 40 25.22 4.83 -4.85
N GLU A 41 26.42 5.13 -5.34
CA GLU A 41 26.77 5.05 -6.77
C GLU A 41 27.73 3.92 -7.10
N CYS A 42 27.89 2.94 -6.19
CA CYS A 42 28.80 1.81 -6.38
C CYS A 42 30.23 2.23 -6.79
N GLY A 43 30.68 3.42 -6.36
CA GLY A 43 32.01 3.97 -6.66
C GLY A 43 32.14 4.76 -7.96
N PHE A 44 31.07 4.99 -8.72
CA PHE A 44 31.06 5.85 -9.89
C PHE A 44 30.78 7.32 -9.53
N CYS A 45 31.16 8.26 -10.40
CA CYS A 45 30.84 9.69 -10.22
C CYS A 45 29.41 9.98 -10.68
N SER A 46 28.68 10.75 -9.87
CA SER A 46 27.32 11.25 -10.12
C SER A 46 27.26 12.13 -11.36
N ASN A 47 27.20 11.53 -12.54
CA ASN A 47 27.05 12.27 -13.79
C ASN A 47 25.94 11.66 -14.63
N SER A 48 24.72 11.66 -14.09
CA SER A 48 23.53 11.45 -14.90
C SER A 48 22.32 12.14 -14.29
N LEU A 49 21.53 12.76 -15.15
CA LEU A 49 20.16 13.15 -14.83
C LEU A 49 19.38 11.86 -14.57
N SER A 50 18.75 11.75 -13.40
CA SER A 50 17.85 10.66 -13.08
C SER A 50 16.59 10.79 -13.93
N PHE A 51 16.61 10.27 -15.16
CA PHE A 51 15.40 10.10 -15.94
C PHE A 51 14.58 9.00 -15.29
N ASN A 52 13.49 9.38 -14.63
CA ASN A 52 12.46 8.41 -14.27
C ASN A 52 11.75 8.00 -15.57
N CYS A 53 12.19 6.91 -16.18
CA CYS A 53 11.45 6.24 -17.24
C CYS A 53 10.17 5.68 -16.64
N PHE A 54 9.12 6.50 -16.64
CA PHE A 54 7.79 6.05 -16.24
C PHE A 54 7.26 5.09 -17.30
N SER A 55 7.11 3.81 -16.95
CA SER A 55 6.47 2.85 -17.83
C SER A 55 4.95 2.91 -17.67
N PHE A 56 4.24 2.83 -18.79
CA PHE A 56 2.78 2.76 -18.84
C PHE A 56 2.22 1.55 -18.06
N THR A 57 3.03 0.51 -17.87
CA THR A 57 2.67 -0.70 -17.12
C THR A 57 2.36 -0.41 -15.65
N TYR A 58 3.13 0.45 -14.98
CA TYR A 58 2.86 0.81 -13.58
C TYR A 58 1.57 1.62 -13.43
N PHE A 59 1.30 2.52 -14.39
CA PHE A 59 0.04 3.26 -14.40
C PHE A 59 -1.17 2.34 -14.54
N SER A 60 -1.10 1.41 -15.51
CA SER A 60 -2.19 0.45 -15.73
C SER A 60 -2.45 -0.41 -14.50
N LEU A 61 -1.38 -0.87 -13.82
CA LEU A 61 -1.50 -1.66 -12.59
C LEU A 61 -2.19 -0.87 -11.47
N LEU A 62 -1.87 0.41 -11.31
CA LEU A 62 -2.52 1.26 -10.31
C LEU A 62 -4.02 1.42 -10.58
N VAL A 63 -4.41 1.63 -11.84
CA VAL A 63 -5.83 1.76 -12.20
C VAL A 63 -6.57 0.45 -11.92
N PHE A 64 -6.02 -0.71 -12.29
CA PHE A 64 -6.64 -2.00 -11.98
C PHE A 64 -6.74 -2.25 -10.48
N PHE A 65 -5.69 -1.93 -9.71
CA PHE A 65 -5.72 -2.08 -8.26
C PHE A 65 -6.89 -1.32 -7.64
N VAL A 66 -7.14 -0.07 -8.07
CA VAL A 66 -8.27 0.73 -7.56
C VAL A 66 -9.62 0.10 -7.92
N VAL A 67 -9.78 -0.41 -9.14
CA VAL A 67 -11.03 -1.06 -9.57
C VAL A 67 -11.28 -2.35 -8.79
N PHE A 68 -10.28 -3.23 -8.68
CA PHE A 68 -10.40 -4.48 -7.93
C PHE A 68 -10.66 -4.25 -6.43
N ASP A 69 -10.07 -3.21 -5.82
CA ASP A 69 -10.31 -2.87 -4.41
C ASP A 69 -11.77 -2.40 -4.17
N LEU A 70 -12.33 -1.64 -5.11
CA LEU A 70 -13.74 -1.24 -5.08
C LEU A 70 -14.65 -2.47 -5.20
N GLU A 71 -14.36 -3.37 -6.13
CA GLU A 71 -15.15 -4.59 -6.36
C GLU A 71 -15.14 -5.53 -5.14
N ILE A 72 -13.99 -5.70 -4.47
CA ILE A 72 -13.88 -6.47 -3.23
C ILE A 72 -14.63 -5.80 -2.09
N SER A 73 -14.56 -4.47 -2.00
CA SER A 73 -15.31 -3.71 -0.99
C SER A 73 -16.82 -3.91 -1.10
N LEU A 74 -17.36 -4.06 -2.32
CA LEU A 74 -18.77 -4.39 -2.54
C LEU A 74 -19.13 -5.83 -2.13
N LEU A 75 -18.19 -6.76 -2.26
CA LEU A 75 -18.35 -8.16 -1.84
C LEU A 75 -18.24 -8.37 -0.32
N LEU A 76 -17.68 -7.43 0.43
CA LEU A 76 -17.47 -7.54 1.89
C LEU A 76 -18.78 -7.80 2.67
N ASN A 77 -19.91 -7.32 2.17
CA ASN A 77 -21.22 -7.51 2.80
C ASN A 77 -21.85 -8.89 2.54
N LEU A 78 -21.30 -9.68 1.60
CA LEU A 78 -21.78 -11.02 1.28
C LEU A 78 -21.77 -12.00 2.47
N PRO A 79 -20.66 -12.18 3.23
CA PRO A 79 -20.63 -13.11 4.36
C PRO A 79 -21.62 -12.78 5.47
N GLU A 80 -21.93 -11.49 5.67
CA GLU A 80 -22.91 -11.03 6.67
C GLU A 80 -24.35 -11.38 6.24
N GLN A 81 -24.62 -11.42 4.94
CA GLN A 81 -25.91 -11.79 4.36
C GLN A 81 -25.91 -13.29 4.05
N GLY A 82 -26.32 -14.12 5.03
CA GLY A 82 -26.30 -15.58 4.89
C GLY A 82 -27.00 -16.12 3.62
N ILE A 83 -26.69 -17.38 3.28
CA ILE A 83 -27.06 -18.09 2.03
C ILE A 83 -28.57 -18.06 1.67
N LEU A 84 -29.46 -17.84 2.64
CA LEU A 84 -30.91 -17.85 2.44
C LEU A 84 -31.48 -16.50 1.98
N TYR A 85 -30.64 -15.48 1.75
CA TYR A 85 -31.10 -14.20 1.21
C TYR A 85 -31.36 -14.28 -0.30
N ASN A 86 -32.49 -13.71 -0.75
CA ASN A 86 -32.79 -13.54 -2.18
C ASN A 86 -31.69 -12.79 -2.95
N ASN A 87 -30.86 -12.00 -2.27
CA ASN A 87 -29.77 -11.24 -2.88
C ASN A 87 -28.60 -12.11 -3.37
N PHE A 88 -28.51 -13.37 -2.94
CA PHE A 88 -27.43 -14.27 -3.33
C PHE A 88 -27.28 -14.40 -4.84
N PHE A 89 -28.40 -14.42 -5.58
CA PHE A 89 -28.37 -14.49 -7.04
C PHE A 89 -27.66 -13.28 -7.69
N TYR A 90 -27.88 -12.08 -7.16
CA TYR A 90 -27.22 -10.87 -7.67
C TYR A 90 -25.73 -10.87 -7.37
N TYR A 91 -25.33 -11.28 -6.16
CA TYR A 91 -23.90 -11.42 -5.82
C TYR A 91 -23.20 -12.49 -6.66
N PHE A 92 -23.86 -13.63 -6.90
CA PHE A 92 -23.32 -14.69 -7.76
C PHE A 92 -23.19 -14.22 -9.22
N SER A 93 -24.18 -13.50 -9.74
CA SER A 93 -24.11 -12.89 -11.08
C SER A 93 -22.99 -11.87 -11.17
N PHE A 94 -22.80 -11.04 -10.14
CA PHE A 94 -21.71 -10.07 -10.06
C PHE A 94 -20.33 -10.75 -10.05
N LEU A 95 -20.16 -11.84 -9.28
CA LEU A 95 -18.93 -12.65 -9.29
C LEU A 95 -18.61 -13.23 -10.67
N LEU A 96 -19.61 -13.70 -11.42
CA LEU A 96 -19.40 -14.21 -12.77
C LEU A 96 -18.89 -13.12 -13.73
N ILE A 97 -19.43 -11.91 -13.62
CA ILE A 97 -19.00 -10.75 -14.43
C ILE A 97 -17.55 -10.39 -14.09
N LEU A 98 -17.21 -10.38 -12.80
CA LEU A 98 -15.84 -10.17 -12.29
C LEU A 98 -14.84 -11.17 -12.89
N VAL A 99 -15.16 -12.47 -12.83
CA VAL A 99 -14.30 -13.53 -13.37
C VAL A 99 -14.10 -13.34 -14.88
N PHE A 100 -15.16 -13.00 -15.61
CA PHE A 100 -15.06 -12.76 -17.05
C PHE A 100 -14.20 -11.52 -17.38
N GLY A 101 -14.38 -10.43 -16.63
CA GLY A 101 -13.57 -9.22 -16.74
C GLY A 101 -12.08 -9.52 -16.55
N PHE A 102 -11.74 -10.20 -15.46
CA PHE A 102 -10.36 -10.59 -15.16
C PHE A 102 -9.73 -11.49 -16.23
N ILE A 103 -10.48 -12.49 -16.73
CA ILE A 103 -10.00 -13.34 -17.83
C ILE A 103 -9.72 -12.51 -19.08
N SER A 104 -10.60 -11.56 -19.42
CA SER A 104 -10.42 -10.70 -20.59
C SER A 104 -9.16 -9.83 -20.47
N GLU A 105 -8.86 -9.31 -19.29
CA GLU A 105 -7.67 -8.49 -19.02
C GLU A 105 -6.37 -9.29 -19.18
N ILE A 106 -6.35 -10.54 -18.68
CA ILE A 106 -5.22 -11.44 -18.84
C ILE A 106 -4.95 -11.72 -20.32
N ILE A 107 -6.00 -12.00 -21.10
CA ILE A 107 -5.88 -12.30 -22.53
C ILE A 107 -5.37 -11.10 -23.32
N ILE A 108 -5.83 -9.89 -23.00
CA ILE A 108 -5.37 -8.65 -23.66
C ILE A 108 -3.91 -8.32 -23.27
N GLY A 109 -3.43 -8.86 -22.15
CA GLY A 109 -2.03 -8.78 -21.77
C GLY A 109 -1.65 -7.47 -21.07
N TYR A 110 -2.62 -6.77 -20.49
CA TYR A 110 -2.37 -5.59 -19.67
C TYR A 110 -1.55 -5.92 -18.40
N VAL A 111 -1.56 -7.18 -17.96
CA VAL A 111 -0.79 -7.71 -16.83
C VAL A 111 0.42 -8.53 -17.32
N ARG A 112 1.01 -8.18 -18.47
CA ARG A 112 2.28 -8.80 -18.87
C ARG A 112 3.43 -8.03 -18.25
N TRP A 113 4.12 -8.70 -17.34
CA TRP A 113 5.43 -8.28 -16.87
C TRP A 113 6.46 -8.68 -17.92
N GLY A 114 6.66 -7.81 -18.91
CA GLY A 114 7.79 -7.86 -19.82
C GLY A 114 8.92 -7.00 -19.25
N TYR A 115 10.11 -7.58 -19.15
CA TYR A 115 11.35 -6.80 -19.05
C TYR A 115 11.53 -5.95 -20.30
#